data_AF-A0A174U6D4-F1
#
_entry.id   AF-A0A174U6D4-F1
#
_cell.length_a   1.000
_cell.length_b   1.000
_cell.length_c   1.000
_cell.angle_alpha   90.00
_cell.angle_beta   90.00
_cell.angle_gamma   90.00
#
_symmetry.space_group_name_H-M   'P 1'
#
loop_
_entity.id
_entity.type
_entity.pdbx_description
1 polymer ?
#
loop_
_entity_poly.entity_id
_entity_poly.type
_entity_poly.pdbx_seq_one_letter_code
_entity_poly.pdbx_strand_id
1 'polypeptide(L)'
;MPFNVTIPEAERDPELAAKIINTELSGIFNWILKGLNRILKNKRFTITPEIEAVRTEFEKESDSVALFIEECGYVKDETTKPLRMKDLYDEYWEYTREKLKMTPVYRPEFKRRLRDNLNFKIKEKGTNHYPCIYCTKKPEKVENKEENGLCSIEENGEKLYYRDVTTIINQENNE
;
A
#
# COMPACT_ATOMS: atom_id res chain seq x y z
N MET A 1 6.24 11.72 -11.62
CA MET A 1 6.85 10.98 -12.75
C MET A 1 8.24 10.57 -12.32
N PRO A 2 8.57 9.26 -12.32
CA PRO A 2 9.86 8.78 -11.89
C PRO A 2 10.92 9.06 -12.97
N PHE A 3 12.12 9.48 -12.55
CA PHE A 3 13.26 9.68 -13.43
C PHE A 3 14.06 8.37 -13.49
N ASN A 4 13.66 7.48 -14.39
CA ASN A 4 14.25 6.13 -14.50
C ASN A 4 15.60 6.09 -15.23
N VAL A 5 16.07 7.23 -15.76
CA VAL A 5 17.33 7.34 -16.49
C VAL A 5 18.32 8.13 -15.64
N THR A 6 19.46 7.52 -15.34
CA THR A 6 20.58 8.18 -14.67
C THR A 6 21.73 8.35 -15.66
N ILE A 7 22.19 9.58 -15.86
CA ILE A 7 23.32 9.87 -16.74
C ILE A 7 24.63 9.54 -15.99
N PRO A 8 25.52 8.69 -16.56
CA PRO A 8 26.83 8.38 -15.98
C PRO A 8 27.70 9.63 -15.80
N GLU A 9 28.58 9.67 -14.80
CA GLU A 9 29.39 10.86 -14.50
C GLU A 9 30.21 11.37 -15.68
N ALA A 10 30.79 10.44 -16.47
CA ALA A 10 31.58 10.78 -17.64
C ALA A 10 30.78 11.45 -18.77
N GLU A 11 29.46 11.28 -18.79
CA GLU A 11 28.56 11.84 -19.81
C GLU A 11 27.85 13.12 -19.33
N ARG A 12 28.04 13.52 -18.06
CA ARG A 12 27.43 14.73 -17.51
C ARG A 12 28.20 15.95 -18.02
N ASP A 13 27.46 16.88 -18.60
CA ASP A 13 27.97 18.21 -18.96
C ASP A 13 27.54 19.23 -17.89
N PRO A 14 28.45 19.72 -17.03
CA PRO A 14 28.12 20.70 -16.00
C PRO A 14 27.63 22.05 -16.57
N GLU A 15 27.98 22.38 -17.81
CA GLU A 15 27.61 23.63 -18.48
C GLU A 15 26.35 23.51 -19.34
N LEU A 16 25.69 22.33 -19.34
CA LEU A 16 24.53 22.04 -20.19
C LEU A 16 23.43 23.10 -20.06
N ALA A 17 23.15 23.56 -18.84
CA ALA A 17 22.13 24.57 -18.59
C ALA A 17 22.45 25.90 -19.33
N ALA A 18 23.70 26.36 -19.28
CA ALA A 18 24.11 27.59 -19.95
C ALA A 18 24.04 27.44 -21.48
N LYS A 19 24.43 26.28 -22.01
CA LYS A 19 24.32 25.98 -23.45
C LYS A 19 22.87 26.05 -23.92
N ILE A 20 21.96 25.34 -23.24
CA ILE A 20 20.52 25.35 -23.56
C ILE A 20 19.96 26.77 -23.55
N ILE A 21 20.27 27.56 -22.51
CA ILE A 21 19.81 28.95 -22.40
C ILE A 21 20.31 29.81 -23.56
N ASN A 22 21.56 29.63 -23.99
CA ASN A 22 22.13 30.45 -25.05
C ASN A 22 21.65 30.06 -26.45
N THR A 23 21.31 28.78 -26.69
CA THR A 23 21.09 28.27 -28.05
C THR A 23 19.68 27.76 -28.33
N GLU A 24 18.90 27.36 -27.32
CA GLU A 24 17.68 26.57 -27.53
C GLU A 24 16.39 27.20 -27.00
N LEU A 25 16.46 28.34 -26.29
CA LEU A 25 15.29 28.95 -25.65
C LEU A 25 14.10 29.17 -26.58
N SER A 26 14.35 29.65 -27.81
CA SER A 26 13.29 29.87 -28.79
C SER A 26 12.62 28.55 -29.22
N GLY A 27 13.41 27.47 -29.34
CA GLY A 27 12.92 26.13 -29.62
C GLY A 27 12.04 25.59 -28.50
N ILE A 28 12.52 25.69 -27.25
CA ILE A 28 11.77 25.28 -26.05
C ILE A 28 10.47 26.07 -25.92
N PHE A 29 10.52 27.39 -26.11
CA PHE A 29 9.33 28.24 -26.07
C PHE A 29 8.29 27.81 -27.13
N ASN A 30 8.74 27.55 -28.35
CA ASN A 30 7.85 27.04 -29.41
C ASN A 30 7.26 25.66 -29.08
N TRP A 31 8.02 24.78 -28.42
CA TRP A 31 7.49 23.49 -27.94
C TRP A 31 6.44 23.67 -26.84
N ILE A 32 6.65 24.61 -25.92
CA ILE A 32 5.67 24.96 -24.89
C ILE A 32 4.37 25.46 -25.54
N LEU A 33 4.45 26.35 -26.54
CA LEU A 33 3.26 26.83 -27.26
C LEU A 33 2.50 25.70 -27.98
N LYS A 34 3.22 24.77 -28.60
CA LYS A 34 2.62 23.55 -29.19
C LYS A 34 1.93 22.70 -28.12
N GLY A 35 2.57 22.52 -26.96
CA GLY A 35 2.01 21.80 -25.82
C GLY A 35 0.75 22.46 -25.27
N LEU A 36 0.76 23.78 -25.13
CA LEU A 36 -0.39 24.58 -24.70
C LEU A 36 -1.57 24.41 -25.67
N ASN A 37 -1.34 24.56 -26.98
CA ASN A 37 -2.38 24.39 -27.99
C ASN A 37 -3.02 22.98 -27.90
N ARG A 38 -2.20 21.94 -27.67
CA ARG A 38 -2.68 20.58 -27.44
C ARG A 38 -3.58 20.46 -26.21
N ILE A 39 -3.19 21.07 -25.08
CA ILE A 39 -3.99 21.07 -23.84
C ILE A 39 -5.32 21.79 -24.06
N LEU A 40 -5.30 22.97 -24.68
CA LEU A 40 -6.52 23.75 -24.95
C LEU A 40 -7.50 22.98 -25.86
N LYS A 41 -6.99 22.29 -26.88
CA LYS A 41 -7.81 21.46 -27.77
C LYS A 41 -8.39 20.24 -27.07
N ASN A 42 -7.58 19.52 -26.29
CA ASN A 42 -7.99 18.27 -25.65
C ASN A 42 -8.79 18.49 -24.35
N LYS A 43 -8.68 19.69 -23.75
CA LYS A 43 -9.18 20.08 -22.43
C LYS A 43 -8.71 19.18 -21.27
N ARG A 44 -7.64 18.44 -21.49
CA ARG A 44 -7.00 17.54 -20.51
C ARG A 44 -5.55 17.29 -20.91
N PHE A 45 -4.76 16.83 -19.95
CA PHE A 45 -3.42 16.33 -20.22
C PHE A 45 -3.47 14.98 -20.94
N THR A 46 -2.40 14.65 -21.66
CA THR A 46 -2.20 13.31 -22.22
C THR A 46 -1.88 12.35 -21.08
N ILE A 47 -2.63 11.26 -20.99
CA ILE A 47 -2.40 10.19 -20.04
C ILE A 47 -1.62 9.09 -20.76
N THR A 48 -0.57 8.59 -20.12
CA THR A 48 0.21 7.43 -20.58
C THR A 48 0.10 6.31 -19.53
N PRO A 49 0.36 5.04 -19.91
CA PRO A 49 0.33 3.93 -18.97
C PRO A 49 1.24 4.14 -17.75
N GLU A 50 2.39 4.80 -17.94
CA GLU A 50 3.32 5.12 -16.85
C GLU A 50 2.73 6.13 -15.87
N ILE A 51 1.99 7.13 -16.36
CA ILE A 51 1.30 8.11 -15.51
C ILE A 51 0.19 7.41 -14.70
N GLU A 52 -0.54 6.48 -15.31
CA GLU A 52 -1.57 5.71 -14.61
C GLU A 52 -0.97 4.78 -13.55
N ALA A 53 0.14 4.11 -13.86
CA ALA A 53 0.85 3.27 -12.91
C ALA A 53 1.34 4.08 -11.70
N VAL A 54 2.00 5.22 -11.93
CA VAL A 54 2.47 6.12 -10.87
C VAL A 54 1.32 6.67 -10.04
N ARG A 55 0.21 7.03 -10.69
CA ARG A 55 -0.99 7.49 -9.98
C ARG A 55 -1.57 6.38 -9.10
N THR A 56 -1.69 5.17 -9.63
CA THR A 56 -2.24 4.02 -8.91
C THR A 56 -1.35 3.66 -7.71
N GLU A 57 -0.04 3.68 -7.89
CA GLU A 57 0.91 3.43 -6.80
C GLU A 57 0.80 4.51 -5.73
N PHE A 58 0.77 5.79 -6.12
CA PHE A 58 0.56 6.90 -5.20
C PHE A 58 -0.78 6.80 -4.46
N GLU A 59 -1.85 6.37 -5.14
CA GLU A 59 -3.16 6.16 -4.52
C GLU A 59 -3.11 5.04 -3.47
N LYS A 60 -2.37 3.94 -3.72
CA LYS A 60 -2.15 2.87 -2.75
C LYS A 60 -1.31 3.33 -1.56
N GLU A 61 -0.16 3.96 -1.81
CA GLU A 61 0.73 4.50 -0.78
C GLU A 61 0.05 5.56 0.08
N SER A 62 -0.87 6.33 -0.50
CA SER A 62 -1.64 7.36 0.23
C SER A 62 -2.84 6.81 1.00
N ASP A 63 -3.28 5.57 0.74
CA ASP A 63 -4.40 4.98 1.45
C ASP A 63 -3.94 4.32 2.76
N SER A 64 -3.77 5.16 3.79
CA SER A 64 -3.43 4.71 5.15
C SER A 64 -4.32 3.58 5.71
N VAL A 65 -5.57 3.46 5.26
CA VAL A 65 -6.48 2.40 5.71
C VAL A 65 -6.12 1.06 5.07
N ALA A 66 -5.77 1.06 3.79
CA ALA A 66 -5.30 -0.14 3.10
C ALA A 66 -3.98 -0.63 3.70
N LEU A 67 -3.02 0.29 3.89
CA LEU A 67 -1.74 -0.01 4.53
C LEU A 67 -1.91 -0.59 5.94
N PHE A 68 -2.78 0.01 6.75
CA PHE A 68 -3.10 -0.51 8.08
C PHE A 68 -3.62 -1.96 8.04
N ILE A 69 -4.59 -2.24 7.16
CA ILE A 69 -5.16 -3.58 7.05
C ILE A 69 -4.11 -4.60 6.59
N GLU A 70 -3.26 -4.23 5.64
CA GLU A 70 -2.20 -5.09 5.11
C GLU A 70 -1.08 -5.33 6.13
N GLU A 71 -0.47 -4.27 6.67
CA GLU A 71 0.68 -4.37 7.58
C GLU A 71 0.30 -4.94 8.95
N CYS A 72 -0.88 -4.58 9.48
CA CYS A 72 -1.38 -5.19 10.71
C CYS A 72 -1.99 -6.58 10.47
N GLY A 73 -2.00 -7.09 9.23
CA GLY A 73 -2.34 -8.48 8.93
C GLY A 73 -3.83 -8.81 9.06
N TYR A 74 -4.73 -7.84 8.90
CA TYR A 74 -6.17 -8.09 8.95
C TYR A 74 -6.67 -8.75 7.66
N VAL A 75 -7.41 -9.84 7.81
CA VAL A 75 -8.10 -10.53 6.72
C VAL A 75 -9.60 -10.52 6.92
N LYS A 76 -10.33 -10.60 5.81
CA LYS A 76 -11.78 -10.76 5.82
C LYS A 76 -12.12 -12.14 6.39
N ASP A 77 -12.96 -12.16 7.40
CA ASP A 77 -13.36 -13.40 8.04
C ASP A 77 -14.77 -13.27 8.61
N GLU A 78 -15.69 -14.07 8.07
CA GLU A 78 -17.09 -14.13 8.48
C GLU A 78 -17.39 -15.30 9.42
N THR A 79 -16.42 -16.20 9.63
CA THR A 79 -16.60 -17.43 10.42
C THR A 79 -16.39 -17.18 11.90
N THR A 80 -15.48 -16.27 12.23
CA THR A 80 -15.16 -15.88 13.60
C THR A 80 -16.04 -14.74 14.09
N LYS A 81 -15.94 -14.46 15.39
CA LYS A 81 -16.70 -13.38 16.03
C LYS A 81 -16.26 -12.02 15.44
N PRO A 82 -17.22 -11.17 14.99
CA PRO A 82 -16.87 -9.89 14.40
C PRO A 82 -16.27 -8.93 15.43
N LEU A 83 -15.28 -8.16 15.00
CA LEU A 83 -14.58 -7.15 15.80
C LEU A 83 -15.43 -5.88 15.90
N ARG A 84 -15.35 -5.15 17.03
CA ARG A 84 -16.03 -3.86 17.13
C ARG A 84 -15.32 -2.83 16.26
N MET A 85 -16.10 -2.02 15.54
CA MET A 85 -15.55 -0.96 14.68
C MET A 85 -14.74 0.08 15.48
N LYS A 86 -15.12 0.31 16.75
CA LYS A 86 -14.38 1.21 17.63
C LYS A 86 -12.96 0.70 17.86
N ASP A 87 -12.83 -0.56 18.28
CA ASP A 87 -11.55 -1.17 18.63
C ASP A 87 -10.60 -1.15 17.43
N LEU A 88 -11.10 -1.53 16.24
CA LEU A 88 -10.32 -1.48 15.00
C LEU A 88 -9.89 -0.05 14.62
N TYR A 89 -10.78 0.94 14.79
CA TYR A 89 -10.44 2.33 14.48
C TYR A 89 -9.40 2.91 15.45
N ASP A 90 -9.47 2.53 16.73
CA ASP A 90 -8.52 3.01 17.73
C ASP A 90 -7.12 2.43 17.45
N GLU A 91 -7.00 1.15 17.02
CA GLU A 91 -5.74 0.55 16.55
C GLU A 91 -5.23 1.23 15.25
N TYR A 92 -6.12 1.49 14.28
CA TYR A 92 -5.78 2.25 13.07
C TYR A 92 -5.25 3.65 13.39
N TRP A 93 -5.88 4.33 14.36
CA TRP A 93 -5.51 5.68 14.76
C TRP A 93 -4.09 5.72 15.33
N GLU A 94 -3.77 4.80 16.23
CA GLU A 94 -2.43 4.66 16.80
C GLU A 94 -1.40 4.30 15.73
N TYR A 95 -1.68 3.29 14.91
CA TYR A 95 -0.83 2.89 13.79
C TYR A 95 -0.50 4.07 12.86
N THR A 96 -1.51 4.85 12.47
CA THR A 96 -1.32 5.95 11.50
C THR A 96 -0.47 7.07 12.08
N ARG A 97 -0.64 7.41 13.36
CA ARG A 97 0.14 8.48 14.01
C ARG A 97 1.54 8.03 14.39
N GLU A 98 1.70 6.80 14.88
CA GLU A 98 2.97 6.31 15.40
C GLU A 98 3.87 5.71 14.32
N LYS A 99 3.31 4.92 13.40
CA LYS A 99 4.06 4.23 12.35
C LYS A 99 4.14 5.06 11.07
N LEU A 100 3.00 5.42 10.49
CA LEU A 100 2.96 6.14 9.20
C LEU A 100 3.32 7.63 9.30
N LYS A 101 3.28 8.22 10.51
CA LYS A 101 3.45 9.67 10.73
C LYS A 101 2.51 10.52 9.85
N MET A 102 1.30 10.01 9.58
CA MET A 102 0.27 10.68 8.80
C MET A 102 -0.90 11.12 9.69
N THR A 103 -1.76 11.98 9.15
CA THR A 103 -3.04 12.29 9.80
C THR A 103 -4.06 11.19 9.52
N PRO A 104 -4.60 10.51 10.53
CA PRO A 104 -5.63 9.49 10.34
C PRO A 104 -6.90 10.08 9.75
N VAL A 105 -7.57 9.29 8.91
CA VAL A 105 -8.88 9.70 8.37
C VAL A 105 -9.94 9.63 9.47
N TYR A 106 -10.97 10.47 9.35
CA TYR A 106 -12.08 10.50 10.28
C TYR A 106 -12.96 9.22 10.17
N ARG A 107 -13.68 8.88 11.25
CA ARG A 107 -14.39 7.59 11.41
C ARG A 107 -15.32 7.19 10.24
N PRO A 108 -16.21 8.06 9.73
CA PRO A 108 -17.02 7.75 8.54
C PRO A 108 -16.19 7.39 7.30
N GLU A 109 -15.09 8.11 7.04
CA GLU A 109 -14.22 7.84 5.89
C GLU A 109 -13.48 6.52 6.06
N PHE A 110 -12.96 6.23 7.26
CA PHE A 110 -12.38 4.93 7.57
C PHE A 110 -13.35 3.77 7.27
N LYS A 111 -14.58 3.90 7.78
CA LYS A 111 -15.64 2.92 7.54
C LYS A 111 -16.00 2.79 6.05
N ARG A 112 -16.04 3.91 5.33
CA ARG A 112 -16.29 3.96 3.89
C ARG A 112 -15.19 3.22 3.13
N ARG A 113 -13.91 3.50 3.40
CA ARG A 113 -12.77 2.84 2.75
C ARG A 113 -12.72 1.34 3.01
N LEU A 114 -12.98 0.90 4.25
CA LEU A 114 -13.09 -0.53 4.57
C LEU A 114 -14.17 -1.22 3.74
N ARG A 115 -15.33 -0.59 3.56
CA ARG A 115 -16.46 -1.16 2.82
C ARG A 115 -16.27 -1.09 1.31
N ASP A 116 -15.95 0.08 0.79
CA ASP A 116 -16.03 0.40 -0.63
C ASP A 116 -14.72 0.10 -1.36
N ASN A 117 -13.58 0.44 -0.74
CA ASN A 117 -12.25 0.22 -1.36
C ASN A 117 -11.74 -1.20 -1.08
N LEU A 118 -11.94 -1.68 0.15
CA LEU A 118 -11.37 -2.95 0.62
C LEU A 118 -12.40 -4.09 0.70
N ASN A 119 -13.69 -3.83 0.45
CA ASN A 119 -14.76 -4.83 0.41
C ASN A 119 -14.89 -5.67 1.70
N PHE A 120 -14.73 -5.08 2.87
CA PHE A 120 -15.05 -5.72 4.16
C PHE A 120 -16.56 -5.68 4.42
N LYS A 121 -17.08 -6.76 5.00
CA LYS A 121 -18.47 -6.80 5.47
C LYS A 121 -18.59 -6.14 6.84
N ILE A 122 -19.52 -5.20 6.95
CA ILE A 122 -19.77 -4.42 8.17
C ILE A 122 -21.22 -4.64 8.60
N LYS A 123 -21.42 -4.99 9.86
CA LYS A 123 -22.72 -5.11 10.50
C LYS A 123 -23.02 -3.83 11.27
N GLU A 124 -24.03 -3.08 10.82
CA GLU A 124 -24.41 -1.77 11.41
C GLU A 124 -24.96 -1.88 12.85
N LYS A 125 -25.53 -3.03 13.22
CA LYS A 125 -26.07 -3.31 14.57
C LYS A 125 -25.58 -4.67 15.06
N GLY A 126 -24.39 -4.68 15.66
CA GLY A 126 -23.79 -5.87 16.28
C GLY A 126 -24.18 -6.03 17.74
N THR A 127 -23.30 -6.66 18.53
CA THR A 127 -23.49 -6.84 19.98
C THR A 127 -23.59 -5.47 20.66
N ASN A 128 -24.56 -5.28 21.55
CA ASN A 128 -24.84 -4.01 22.24
C ASN A 128 -25.15 -2.81 21.31
N HIS A 129 -25.72 -3.04 20.11
CA HIS A 129 -26.08 -2.00 19.12
C HIS A 129 -24.93 -1.21 18.50
N TYR A 130 -23.67 -1.62 18.71
CA TYR A 130 -22.52 -1.00 18.06
C TYR A 130 -22.21 -1.64 16.70
N PRO A 131 -21.63 -0.87 15.74
CA PRO A 131 -21.20 -1.44 14.46
C PRO A 131 -20.00 -2.37 14.65
N CYS A 132 -20.02 -3.49 13.92
CA CYS A 132 -18.96 -4.50 13.92
C CYS A 132 -18.49 -4.81 12.50
N ILE A 133 -17.29 -5.36 12.38
CA ILE A 133 -16.65 -5.75 11.12
C ILE A 133 -16.21 -7.21 11.17
N TYR A 134 -16.40 -7.91 10.05
CA TYR A 134 -16.03 -9.32 9.89
C TYR A 134 -14.57 -9.41 9.42
N CYS A 135 -13.65 -9.46 10.38
CA CYS A 135 -12.22 -9.63 10.13
C CYS A 135 -11.51 -10.36 11.27
N THR A 136 -10.38 -10.99 10.93
CA THR A 136 -9.42 -11.56 11.89
C THR A 136 -8.02 -11.08 11.59
N LYS A 137 -7.18 -11.01 12.64
CA LYS A 137 -5.76 -10.72 12.51
C LYS A 137 -5.04 -12.04 12.24
N LYS A 138 -4.25 -12.13 11.16
CA LYS A 138 -3.38 -13.29 10.94
C LYS A 138 -2.47 -13.44 12.17
N PRO A 139 -2.23 -14.67 12.65
CA PRO A 139 -1.18 -14.87 13.66
C PRO A 139 0.12 -14.32 13.09
N GLU A 140 0.81 -13.48 13.88
CA GLU A 140 2.15 -13.02 13.53
C GLU A 140 3.01 -14.26 13.27
N LYS A 141 3.59 -14.35 12.07
CA LYS A 141 4.66 -15.32 11.84
C LYS A 141 5.82 -14.89 12.72
N VAL A 142 5.94 -15.50 13.90
CA VAL A 142 7.17 -15.44 14.67
C VAL A 142 8.17 -16.32 13.94
N GLU A 143 8.98 -15.74 13.06
CA GLU A 143 10.15 -16.40 12.48
C GLU A 143 11.23 -16.58 13.55
N ASN A 144 10.97 -17.43 14.54
CA ASN A 144 12.05 -18.05 15.28
C ASN A 144 12.49 -19.27 14.48
N LYS A 145 13.48 -19.09 13.59
CA LYS A 145 14.21 -20.24 13.04
C LYS A 145 15.02 -20.86 14.18
N GLU A 146 14.44 -21.85 14.86
CA GLU A 146 15.25 -22.78 15.64
C GLU A 146 16.00 -23.72 14.68
N GLU A 147 17.27 -24.00 14.96
CA GLU A 147 18.24 -24.73 14.11
C GLU A 147 17.80 -26.14 13.65
N ASN A 148 16.62 -26.60 14.09
CA ASN A 148 16.12 -27.96 13.90
C ASN A 148 14.89 -28.06 12.96
N GLY A 149 14.49 -26.96 12.29
CA GLY A 149 13.40 -26.98 11.30
C GLY A 149 11.98 -27.16 11.89
N LEU A 150 11.83 -26.96 13.21
CA LEU A 150 10.54 -26.85 13.88
C LEU A 150 10.25 -25.38 14.17
N CYS A 151 9.07 -24.93 13.74
CA CYS A 151 8.52 -23.62 14.07
C CYS A 151 7.56 -23.77 15.25
N SER A 152 7.42 -22.73 16.07
CA SER A 152 6.48 -22.72 17.19
C SER A 152 5.61 -21.47 17.19
N ILE A 153 4.33 -21.62 17.53
CA ILE A 153 3.41 -20.53 17.88
C ILE A 153 3.01 -20.66 19.34
N GLU A 154 2.74 -19.53 19.99
CA GLU A 154 2.07 -19.49 21.30
C GLU A 154 0.62 -19.04 21.11
N GLU A 155 -0.33 -19.89 21.50
CA GLU A 155 -1.75 -19.59 21.48
C GLU A 155 -2.35 -19.93 22.86
N ASN A 156 -2.99 -18.96 23.52
CA ASN A 156 -3.58 -19.12 24.86
C ASN A 156 -2.62 -19.64 25.95
N GLY A 157 -1.32 -19.37 25.83
CA GLY A 157 -0.29 -19.85 26.77
C GLY A 157 0.15 -21.29 26.52
N GLU A 158 -0.34 -21.95 25.46
CA GLU A 158 0.15 -23.23 24.99
C GLU A 158 1.08 -23.04 23.79
N LYS A 159 2.27 -23.67 23.86
CA LYS A 159 3.27 -23.63 22.79
C LYS A 159 3.03 -24.81 21.85
N LEU A 160 2.58 -24.52 20.63
CA LEU A 160 2.32 -25.51 19.58
C LEU A 160 3.50 -25.57 18.63
N TYR A 161 4.02 -26.77 18.40
CA TYR A 161 5.16 -27.04 17.51
C TYR A 161 4.68 -27.61 16.17
N TYR A 162 5.16 -27.07 15.07
CA TYR A 162 4.86 -27.55 13.72
C TYR A 162 6.13 -27.61 12.87
N ARG A 163 6.21 -28.62 11.99
CA ARG A 163 7.27 -28.71 10.99
C ARG A 163 6.92 -27.81 9.81
N ASP A 164 7.89 -27.06 9.32
CA ASP A 164 7.70 -26.16 8.18
C ASP A 164 7.43 -26.97 6.90
N VAL A 165 6.15 -27.11 6.55
CA VAL A 165 5.68 -27.91 5.40
C VAL A 165 6.12 -27.33 4.06
N THR A 166 6.65 -26.10 4.04
CA THR A 166 7.16 -25.44 2.83
C THR A 166 8.44 -26.11 2.30
N THR A 167 9.12 -26.92 3.11
CA THR A 167 10.28 -27.72 2.65
C THR A 167 9.86 -29.07 2.04
N ILE A 168 8.70 -29.61 2.39
CA ILE A 168 8.25 -30.93 1.92
C ILE A 168 7.72 -30.87 0.48
N ILE A 169 7.07 -29.78 0.08
CA ILE A 169 6.48 -29.63 -1.26
C ILE A 169 7.56 -29.44 -2.36
N ASN A 170 8.77 -29.03 -1.98
CA ASN A 170 9.90 -28.85 -2.90
C ASN A 170 10.79 -30.10 -3.06
N GLN A 171 10.49 -31.21 -2.37
CA GLN A 171 11.21 -32.48 -2.57
C GLN A 171 10.45 -33.49 -3.46
N GLU A 172 9.14 -33.33 -3.68
CA GLU A 172 8.36 -34.24 -4.54
C GLU A 172 8.21 -33.78 -6.01
N ASN A 173 8.82 -32.66 -6.40
CA ASN A 173 8.77 -32.15 -7.79
C ASN A 173 10.14 -32.13 -8.50
N ASN A 174 11.12 -32.88 -7.99
CA ASN A 174 12.45 -33.06 -8.60
C ASN A 174 12.84 -34.54 -8.64
N GLU A 175 11.96 -35.40 -9.14
CA GLU A 175 12.31 -36.69 -9.76
C GLU A 175 11.63 -36.83 -11.12
#